data_AF-A0A1H2IDL8-F1
#
_entry.id   AF-A0A1H2IDL8-F1
#
_cell.length_a   1.000
_cell.length_b   1.000
_cell.length_c   1.000
_cell.angle_alpha   90.00
_cell.angle_beta   90.00
_cell.angle_gamma   90.00
#
_symmetry.space_group_name_H-M   'P 1'
#
loop_
_entity.id
_entity.type
_entity.pdbx_description
1 polymer ?
#
loop_
_entity_poly.entity_id
_entity_poly.type
_entity_poly.pdbx_seq_one_letter_code
_entity_poly.pdbx_strand_id
1 'polypeptide(L)'
;MDTDTLWQILAVAGFAAALLAFGALCGWALYRNGRRDEAIARDEDEAWWDTTVRRAPDVEPTPPDLAVVAGVTPLPRREPGATRVGGWLPPLDDPRVTRYPDQPAAQVKKRSCRECGCTDDDACEGGCSWVEPDLCSTCGGPADRDETDVKTASVKTLKVTVPR
;
A
#
# COMPACT_ATOMS: atom_id res chain seq x y z
N MET A 1 53.71 -2.82 35.28
CA MET A 1 52.36 -2.67 34.71
C MET A 1 51.93 -1.26 35.03
N ASP A 2 51.94 -0.38 34.02
CA ASP A 2 51.70 1.05 34.23
C ASP A 2 50.23 1.31 34.55
N THR A 3 49.99 2.32 35.40
CA THR A 3 48.64 2.75 35.79
C THR A 3 47.80 3.17 34.59
N ASP A 4 48.43 3.71 33.54
CA ASP A 4 47.73 4.08 32.30
C ASP A 4 47.19 2.88 31.53
N THR A 5 47.96 1.77 31.49
CA THR A 5 47.51 0.54 30.84
C THR A 5 46.32 -0.07 31.59
N LEU A 6 46.30 0.02 32.92
CA LEU A 6 45.14 -0.42 33.72
C LEU A 6 43.89 0.43 33.43
N TRP A 7 44.04 1.75 33.31
CA TRP A 7 42.93 2.64 32.95
C TRP A 7 42.37 2.36 31.55
N GLN A 8 43.22 2.11 30.56
CA GLN A 8 42.78 1.75 29.20
C GLN A 8 42.01 0.43 29.17
N ILE A 9 42.48 -0.60 29.88
CA ILE A 9 41.80 -1.90 29.96
C ILE A 9 40.42 -1.74 30.61
N LEU A 10 40.33 -0.98 31.71
CA LEU A 10 39.05 -0.74 32.38
C LEU A 10 38.08 0.06 31.51
N ALA A 11 38.55 1.04 30.75
CA ALA A 11 37.73 1.82 29.83
C ALA A 11 37.15 0.94 28.69
N VAL A 12 37.97 0.09 28.08
CA VAL A 12 37.53 -0.82 27.01
C VAL A 12 36.55 -1.86 27.56
N ALA A 13 36.84 -2.44 28.73
CA ALA A 13 35.95 -3.41 29.38
C ALA A 13 34.59 -2.77 29.74
N GLY A 14 34.60 -1.54 30.25
CA GLY A 14 33.39 -0.78 30.56
C GLY A 14 32.53 -0.51 29.32
N PHE A 15 33.15 -0.10 28.22
CA PHE A 15 32.44 0.13 26.96
C PHE A 15 31.84 -1.15 26.38
N ALA A 16 32.59 -2.26 26.40
CA ALA A 16 32.09 -3.56 25.96
C ALA A 16 30.88 -4.03 26.79
N ALA A 17 30.94 -3.86 28.11
CA ALA A 17 29.82 -4.18 29.00
C ALA A 17 28.59 -3.30 28.71
N ALA A 18 28.78 -2.01 28.44
CA ALA A 18 27.69 -1.09 28.08
C ALA A 18 27.00 -1.49 26.77
N LEU A 19 27.77 -1.90 25.75
CA LEU A 19 27.21 -2.37 24.48
C LEU A 19 26.39 -3.66 24.64
N LEU A 20 26.88 -4.62 25.43
CA LEU A 20 26.15 -5.85 25.71
C LEU A 20 24.84 -5.58 26.47
N ALA A 21 24.87 -4.68 27.46
CA ALA A 21 23.67 -4.26 28.20
C ALA A 21 22.65 -3.56 27.29
N PHE A 22 23.12 -2.68 26.40
CA PHE A 22 22.26 -2.00 25.43
C PHE A 22 21.62 -2.98 24.43
N GLY A 23 22.39 -3.93 23.91
CA GLY A 23 21.88 -4.99 23.03
C GLY A 23 20.81 -5.84 23.70
N ALA A 24 21.01 -6.23 24.97
CA ALA A 24 20.03 -6.98 25.74
C ALA A 24 18.74 -6.18 25.99
N LEU A 25 18.85 -4.89 26.31
CA LEU A 25 17.69 -4.00 26.50
C LEU A 25 16.90 -3.82 25.21
N CYS A 26 17.57 -3.56 24.08
CA CYS A 26 16.93 -3.44 22.77
C CYS A 26 16.24 -4.75 22.36
N GLY A 27 16.93 -5.89 22.52
CA GLY A 27 16.34 -7.20 22.25
C GLY A 27 15.11 -7.49 23.12
N TRP A 28 15.17 -7.20 24.42
CA TRP A 28 14.03 -7.35 25.32
C TRP A 28 12.87 -6.42 24.98
N ALA A 29 13.14 -5.17 24.59
CA ALA A 29 12.11 -4.22 24.18
C ALA A 29 11.39 -4.67 22.88
N LEU A 30 12.15 -5.13 21.89
CA LEU A 30 11.59 -5.69 20.65
C LEU A 30 10.77 -6.95 20.93
N TYR A 31 11.30 -7.87 21.74
CA TYR A 31 10.58 -9.08 22.14
C TYR A 31 9.27 -8.77 22.90
N ARG A 32 9.29 -7.78 23.80
CA ARG A 32 8.11 -7.37 24.56
C ARG A 32 7.05 -6.72 23.69
N ASN A 33 7.43 -5.91 22.71
CA ASN A 33 6.47 -5.29 21.79
C ASN A 33 5.86 -6.33 20.85
N GLY A 34 6.66 -7.26 20.29
CA GLY A 34 6.11 -8.34 19.45
C GLY A 34 5.08 -9.21 20.19
N ARG A 35 5.31 -9.50 21.48
CA ARG A 35 4.35 -10.29 22.28
C ARG A 35 3.06 -9.53 22.64
N ARG A 36 3.05 -8.18 22.56
CA ARG A 36 1.83 -7.38 22.71
C ARG A 36 0.96 -7.47 21.46
N ASP A 37 1.57 -7.48 20.29
CA ASP A 37 0.85 -7.60 19.03
C ASP A 37 0.18 -8.98 18.90
N GLU A 38 0.84 -10.04 19.39
CA GLU A 38 0.25 -11.38 19.49
C GLU A 38 -0.92 -11.47 20.48
N ALA A 39 -0.87 -10.73 21.59
CA ALA A 39 -1.95 -10.71 22.58
C ALA A 39 -3.19 -9.95 22.07
N ILE A 40 -2.99 -8.83 21.37
CA ILE A 40 -4.09 -8.05 20.78
C ILE A 40 -4.78 -8.85 19.68
N ALA A 41 -4.03 -9.54 18.81
CA ALA A 41 -4.61 -10.36 17.76
C ALA A 41 -5.53 -11.48 18.30
N ARG A 42 -5.19 -12.07 19.45
CA ARG A 42 -5.98 -13.15 20.05
C ARG A 42 -7.30 -12.68 20.65
N ASP A 43 -7.35 -11.50 21.25
CA ASP A 43 -8.58 -10.94 21.85
C ASP A 43 -9.57 -10.47 20.77
N GLU A 44 -9.07 -10.01 19.60
CA GLU A 44 -9.93 -9.61 18.47
C GLU A 44 -10.59 -10.81 17.78
N ASP A 45 -9.90 -11.93 17.65
CA ASP A 45 -10.47 -13.19 17.16
C ASP A 45 -11.57 -13.72 18.12
N GLU A 46 -11.41 -13.53 19.43
CA GLU A 46 -12.44 -13.95 20.41
C GLU A 46 -13.68 -13.03 20.43
N ALA A 47 -13.51 -11.72 20.24
CA ALA A 47 -14.64 -10.80 20.21
C ALA A 47 -15.50 -10.93 18.93
N TRP A 48 -14.88 -11.34 17.82
CA TRP A 48 -15.57 -11.45 16.54
C TRP A 48 -16.49 -12.67 16.45
N TRP A 49 -16.11 -13.82 17.02
CA TRP A 49 -16.99 -15.01 16.99
C TRP A 49 -18.28 -14.79 17.79
N ASP A 50 -18.22 -14.05 18.90
CA ASP A 50 -19.38 -13.84 19.77
C ASP A 50 -20.43 -12.90 19.14
N THR A 51 -20.00 -11.97 18.29
CA THR A 51 -20.89 -11.02 17.62
C THR A 51 -21.48 -11.53 16.30
N THR A 52 -20.76 -12.35 15.55
CA THR A 52 -21.22 -12.82 14.23
C THR A 52 -21.94 -14.16 14.27
N VAL A 53 -21.55 -15.09 15.14
CA VAL A 53 -22.16 -16.43 15.17
C VAL A 53 -23.44 -16.46 16.01
N ARG A 54 -23.52 -15.71 17.12
CA ARG A 54 -24.72 -15.72 17.98
C ARG A 54 -25.84 -14.78 17.52
N ARG A 55 -25.57 -13.90 16.56
CA ARG A 55 -26.55 -12.92 16.08
C ARG A 55 -27.06 -13.20 14.68
N ALA A 56 -26.82 -14.39 14.12
CA ALA A 56 -27.66 -14.85 13.04
C ALA A 56 -29.09 -14.93 13.60
N PRO A 57 -30.02 -14.05 13.19
CA PRO A 57 -31.41 -14.25 13.54
C PRO A 57 -31.79 -15.64 13.03
N ASP A 58 -32.61 -16.37 13.78
CA ASP A 58 -33.20 -17.62 13.33
C ASP A 58 -33.94 -17.36 12.01
N VAL A 59 -33.24 -17.49 10.89
CA VAL A 59 -33.84 -17.52 9.57
C VAL A 59 -34.45 -18.91 9.50
N GLU A 60 -35.71 -18.99 9.89
CA GLU A 60 -36.50 -20.20 9.70
C GLU A 60 -36.33 -20.64 8.24
N PRO A 61 -35.94 -21.91 7.99
CA PRO A 61 -35.75 -22.39 6.64
C PRO A 61 -37.07 -22.22 5.88
N THR A 62 -37.04 -21.43 4.82
CA THR A 62 -38.22 -21.16 4.00
C THR A 62 -38.79 -22.50 3.52
N PRO A 63 -40.06 -22.83 3.83
CA PRO A 63 -40.64 -24.09 3.43
C PRO A 63 -40.64 -24.20 1.90
N PRO A 64 -40.32 -25.37 1.33
CA PRO A 64 -40.09 -25.55 -0.11
C PRO A 64 -41.32 -25.25 -0.99
N ASP A 65 -42.51 -25.17 -0.41
CA ASP A 65 -43.77 -25.05 -1.16
C ASP A 65 -44.05 -23.64 -1.72
N LEU A 66 -43.33 -22.60 -1.28
CA LEU A 66 -43.49 -21.23 -1.81
C LEU A 66 -42.59 -20.88 -3.00
N ALA A 67 -41.62 -21.73 -3.35
CA ALA A 67 -40.72 -21.49 -4.49
C ALA A 67 -41.43 -21.60 -5.86
N VAL A 68 -42.64 -22.17 -5.90
CA VAL A 68 -43.36 -22.44 -7.16
C VAL A 68 -44.04 -21.19 -7.74
N VAL A 69 -44.30 -20.15 -6.94
CA VAL A 69 -45.06 -18.97 -7.40
C VAL A 69 -44.18 -17.94 -8.12
N ALA A 70 -42.85 -18.05 -8.03
CA ALA A 70 -41.92 -17.06 -8.60
C ALA A 70 -41.62 -17.22 -10.11
N GLY A 71 -42.37 -18.04 -10.86
CA GLY A 71 -42.19 -18.15 -12.31
C GLY A 71 -40.80 -18.63 -12.74
N VAL A 72 -40.08 -19.32 -11.85
CA VAL A 72 -38.75 -19.86 -12.16
C VAL A 72 -38.94 -21.08 -13.04
N THR A 73 -38.99 -20.86 -14.35
CA THR A 73 -38.99 -21.93 -15.36
C THR A 73 -37.78 -22.84 -15.07
N PRO A 74 -37.97 -24.16 -14.89
CA PRO A 74 -36.86 -25.08 -14.71
C PRO A 74 -35.92 -24.97 -15.90
N LEU A 75 -34.65 -24.61 -15.66
CA LEU A 75 -33.65 -24.60 -16.73
C LEU A 75 -33.53 -26.01 -17.33
N PRO A 76 -33.42 -26.14 -18.66
CA PRO A 76 -33.29 -27.43 -19.31
C PRO A 76 -32.07 -28.17 -18.77
N ARG A 77 -32.23 -29.48 -18.60
CA ARG A 77 -31.21 -30.40 -18.09
C ARG A 77 -29.95 -30.26 -18.96
N ARG A 78 -28.85 -29.84 -18.33
CA ARG A 78 -27.57 -29.57 -18.98
C ARG A 78 -27.04 -30.85 -19.64
N GLU A 79 -26.97 -30.87 -20.96
CA GLU A 79 -26.38 -32.00 -21.69
C GLU A 79 -24.86 -32.06 -21.41
N PRO A 80 -24.33 -33.25 -21.08
CA PRO A 80 -22.89 -33.42 -20.87
C PRO A 80 -22.17 -33.29 -22.22
N GLY A 81 -21.57 -32.12 -22.50
CA GLY A 81 -20.73 -31.95 -23.69
C GLY A 81 -20.53 -30.53 -24.20
N ALA A 82 -21.27 -29.53 -23.71
CA ALA A 82 -21.10 -28.15 -24.18
C ALA A 82 -19.82 -27.50 -23.59
N THR A 83 -18.72 -27.56 -24.34
CA THR A 83 -17.51 -26.79 -24.10
C THR A 83 -17.81 -25.30 -24.26
N ARG A 84 -17.77 -24.57 -23.14
CA ARG A 84 -18.02 -23.12 -23.10
C ARG A 84 -16.82 -22.40 -23.72
N VAL A 85 -16.97 -21.94 -24.95
CA VAL A 85 -16.05 -20.99 -25.59
C VAL A 85 -16.48 -19.58 -25.17
N GLY A 86 -15.72 -18.93 -24.29
CA GLY A 86 -15.96 -17.54 -23.88
C GLY A 86 -16.19 -17.39 -22.38
N GLY A 87 -15.12 -17.00 -21.67
CA GLY A 87 -15.19 -16.60 -20.27
C GLY A 87 -13.96 -17.02 -19.48
N TRP A 88 -12.87 -16.27 -19.64
CA TRP A 88 -11.79 -16.21 -18.63
C TRP A 88 -12.22 -15.42 -17.39
N LEU A 89 -13.54 -15.37 -17.08
CA LEU A 89 -13.97 -14.94 -15.76
C LEU A 89 -13.66 -16.11 -14.82
N PRO A 90 -12.78 -15.93 -13.83
CA PRO A 90 -12.64 -16.93 -12.78
C PRO A 90 -14.01 -17.17 -12.15
N PRO A 91 -14.33 -18.41 -11.75
CA PRO A 91 -15.57 -18.70 -11.05
C PRO A 91 -15.67 -17.77 -9.83
N LEU A 92 -16.76 -17.01 -9.74
CA LEU A 92 -17.10 -16.16 -8.58
C LEU A 92 -17.26 -16.97 -7.28
N ASP A 93 -17.15 -18.30 -7.37
CA ASP A 93 -17.25 -19.25 -6.27
C ASP A 93 -15.88 -19.85 -5.88
N ASP A 94 -14.75 -19.19 -6.19
CA ASP A 94 -13.45 -19.60 -5.62
C ASP A 94 -13.30 -19.03 -4.19
N PRO A 95 -13.35 -19.85 -3.13
CA PRO A 95 -13.21 -19.40 -1.74
C PRO A 95 -11.81 -18.84 -1.42
N ARG A 96 -10.84 -18.92 -2.34
CA ARG A 96 -9.55 -18.22 -2.22
C ARG A 96 -9.61 -16.77 -2.66
N VAL A 97 -10.60 -16.37 -3.45
CA VAL A 97 -10.81 -14.98 -3.91
C VAL A 97 -11.58 -14.16 -2.86
N THR A 98 -12.30 -14.81 -1.94
CA THR A 98 -12.99 -14.15 -0.82
C THR A 98 -12.10 -13.93 0.41
N ARG A 99 -10.76 -13.96 0.28
CA ARG A 99 -9.85 -13.46 1.33
C ARG A 99 -9.45 -12.02 1.05
N TYR A 100 -10.39 -11.10 1.26
CA TYR A 100 -10.16 -9.86 2.01
C TYR A 100 -11.49 -9.14 2.31
N PRO A 101 -12.41 -9.75 3.08
CA PRO A 101 -13.62 -9.07 3.56
C PRO A 101 -13.36 -8.11 4.74
N ASP A 102 -12.11 -8.00 5.20
CA ASP A 102 -11.72 -7.43 6.48
C ASP A 102 -10.48 -6.52 6.41
N GLN A 103 -9.91 -6.27 5.22
CA GLN A 103 -9.01 -5.12 5.07
C GLN A 103 -9.89 -3.88 5.29
N PRO A 104 -9.66 -3.07 6.33
CA PRO A 104 -10.52 -1.95 6.68
C PRO A 104 -10.34 -0.89 5.60
N ALA A 105 -11.06 -1.03 4.47
CA ALA A 105 -11.00 -0.25 3.24
C ALA A 105 -9.78 0.67 3.26
N ALA A 106 -8.57 0.07 3.14
CA ALA A 106 -7.31 0.71 3.50
C ALA A 106 -7.37 2.14 3.00
N GLN A 107 -7.51 3.11 3.93
CA GLN A 107 -8.02 4.44 3.58
C GLN A 107 -7.19 4.94 2.42
N VAL A 108 -7.75 4.90 1.21
CA VAL A 108 -7.06 5.32 -0.01
C VAL A 108 -7.01 6.81 0.14
N LYS A 109 -5.95 7.27 0.82
CA LYS A 109 -5.75 8.65 1.16
C LYS A 109 -5.70 9.36 -0.18
N LYS A 110 -6.77 10.09 -0.51
CA LYS A 110 -6.86 10.81 -1.77
C LYS A 110 -5.61 11.68 -1.85
N ARG A 111 -4.73 11.37 -2.80
CA ARG A 111 -3.51 12.12 -3.02
C ARG A 111 -3.90 13.52 -3.51
N SER A 112 -3.29 14.54 -2.92
CA SER A 112 -3.50 15.95 -3.23
C SER A 112 -2.15 16.62 -3.45
N CYS A 113 -2.01 17.42 -4.51
CA CYS A 113 -0.78 18.14 -4.78
C CYS A 113 -0.52 19.15 -3.67
N ARG A 114 0.68 19.14 -3.08
CA ARG A 114 1.08 20.05 -1.99
C ARG A 114 1.12 21.53 -2.38
N GLU A 115 1.22 21.83 -3.68
CA GLU A 115 1.31 23.20 -4.18
C GLU A 115 -0.04 23.75 -4.65
N CYS A 116 -0.72 23.06 -5.56
CA CYS A 116 -1.98 23.53 -6.15
C CYS A 116 -3.24 22.87 -5.58
N GLY A 117 -3.11 21.79 -4.81
CA GLY A 117 -4.25 21.07 -4.23
C GLY A 117 -5.01 20.14 -5.18
N CYS A 118 -4.59 20.01 -6.45
CA CYS A 118 -5.27 19.11 -7.39
C CYS A 118 -5.31 17.66 -6.89
N THR A 119 -6.34 16.92 -7.27
CA THR A 119 -6.57 15.52 -6.90
C THR A 119 -6.81 14.67 -8.14
N ASP A 120 -6.94 13.34 -7.98
CA ASP A 120 -7.27 12.45 -9.10
C ASP A 120 -8.63 12.79 -9.77
N ASP A 121 -9.56 13.35 -9.00
CA ASP A 121 -10.90 13.73 -9.48
C ASP A 121 -10.96 15.19 -10.00
N ASP A 122 -9.97 16.02 -9.64
CA ASP A 122 -9.93 17.46 -9.90
C ASP A 122 -8.52 17.91 -10.28
N ALA A 123 -8.19 17.72 -11.56
CA ALA A 123 -6.89 18.05 -12.12
C ALA A 123 -6.74 19.57 -12.37
N CYS A 124 -5.49 20.04 -12.48
CA CYS A 124 -5.19 21.43 -12.85
C CYS A 124 -5.86 21.85 -14.18
N GLU A 125 -6.04 23.16 -14.39
CA GLU A 125 -6.43 23.71 -15.69
C GLU A 125 -5.42 23.30 -16.77
N GLY A 126 -5.89 22.56 -17.79
CA GLY A 126 -5.05 21.98 -18.84
C GLY A 126 -4.62 20.53 -18.59
N GLY A 127 -4.97 19.95 -17.44
CA GLY A 127 -4.64 18.58 -17.05
C GLY A 127 -3.22 18.44 -16.49
N CYS A 128 -3.05 17.57 -15.51
CA CYS A 128 -1.76 17.25 -14.92
C CYS A 128 -1.66 15.75 -14.62
N SER A 129 -0.43 15.24 -14.54
CA SER A 129 -0.13 13.89 -14.06
C SER A 129 0.63 13.95 -12.74
N TRP A 130 0.69 12.85 -12.00
CA TRP A 130 1.48 12.77 -10.76
C TRP A 130 2.95 12.49 -11.09
N VAL A 131 3.85 13.33 -10.59
CA VAL A 131 5.31 13.13 -10.68
C VAL A 131 5.90 12.61 -9.37
N GLU A 132 5.30 13.01 -8.24
CA GLU A 132 5.62 12.53 -6.90
C GLU A 132 4.31 12.16 -6.17
N PRO A 133 4.37 11.46 -5.01
CA PRO A 133 3.17 11.07 -4.24
C PRO A 133 2.24 12.23 -3.87
N ASP A 134 2.78 13.44 -3.77
CA ASP A 134 2.12 14.66 -3.34
C ASP A 134 2.45 15.86 -4.26
N LEU A 135 2.92 15.62 -5.50
CA LEU A 135 3.23 16.69 -6.46
C LEU A 135 2.79 16.34 -7.88
N CYS A 136 2.11 17.27 -8.55
CA CYS A 136 1.68 17.11 -9.94
C CYS A 136 2.69 17.68 -10.93
N SER A 137 2.62 17.26 -12.20
CA SER A 137 3.53 17.63 -13.30
C SER A 137 3.55 19.12 -13.62
N THR A 138 2.47 19.84 -13.30
CA THR A 138 2.37 21.29 -13.49
C THR A 138 3.18 22.05 -12.43
N CYS A 139 3.19 21.53 -11.19
CA CYS A 139 3.86 22.12 -10.04
C CYS A 139 5.31 21.66 -9.94
N GLY A 140 5.56 20.37 -10.14
CA GLY A 140 6.89 19.78 -10.27
C GLY A 140 7.54 20.08 -11.62
N GLY A 141 7.42 21.34 -12.09
CA GLY A 141 8.07 21.82 -13.30
C GLY A 141 9.55 21.41 -13.33
N PRO A 142 10.19 21.43 -14.51
CA PRO A 142 11.54 20.91 -14.66
C PRO A 142 12.47 21.59 -13.65
N ALA A 143 12.85 20.87 -12.59
CA ALA A 143 13.68 21.35 -11.50
C ALA A 143 15.09 21.75 -11.97
N ASP A 144 15.38 21.53 -13.26
CA ASP A 144 16.67 21.69 -13.89
C ASP A 144 16.48 22.19 -15.34
N ARG A 145 15.84 23.35 -15.51
CA ARG A 145 16.44 24.31 -16.45
C ARG A 145 17.46 25.10 -15.69
N ASP A 146 18.62 24.47 -15.56
CA ASP A 146 19.87 25.08 -15.16
C ASP A 146 20.01 26.40 -15.94
N GLU A 147 19.72 27.50 -15.24
CA GLU A 147 19.94 28.88 -15.69
C GLU A 147 21.44 29.18 -15.64
N THR A 148 22.25 28.33 -16.26
CA THR A 148 23.70 28.48 -16.34
C THR A 148 24.28 28.35 -17.74
N ASP A 149 23.51 27.91 -18.75
CA ASP A 149 24.05 27.67 -20.10
C ASP A 149 23.45 28.51 -21.26
N VAL A 150 22.89 29.70 -20.95
CA VAL A 150 22.65 30.76 -21.97
C VAL A 150 23.65 31.92 -21.79
N LYS A 151 24.90 31.59 -21.53
CA LYS A 151 26.02 32.46 -21.87
C LYS A 151 26.84 31.72 -22.91
N THR A 152 27.03 32.34 -24.08
CA THR A 152 27.92 31.94 -25.18
C THR A 152 27.33 31.20 -26.39
N ALA A 153 26.10 31.53 -26.81
CA ALA A 153 25.89 31.72 -28.25
C ALA A 153 26.38 33.12 -28.62
N SER A 154 27.71 33.28 -28.65
CA SER A 154 28.36 34.35 -29.39
C SER A 154 28.03 34.10 -30.87
N VAL A 155 26.90 34.65 -31.32
CA VAL A 155 26.54 34.71 -32.74
C VAL A 155 27.57 35.63 -33.38
N LYS A 156 28.72 35.05 -33.72
CA LYS A 156 29.74 35.69 -34.54
C LYS A 156 29.12 35.78 -35.92
N THR A 157 28.64 36.97 -36.26
CA THR A 157 28.16 37.36 -37.58
C THR A 157 29.18 36.90 -38.62
N LEU A 158 28.94 35.74 -39.24
CA LEU A 158 29.67 35.33 -40.43
C LEU A 158 29.23 36.28 -41.54
N LYS A 159 30.11 37.22 -41.86
CA LYS A 159 29.99 38.15 -42.97
C LYS A 159 30.06 37.34 -44.27
N VAL A 160 28.91 36.86 -44.73
CA VAL A 160 28.77 36.23 -46.05
C VAL A 160 29.11 37.30 -47.09
N THR A 161 30.30 37.19 -47.67
CA THR A 161 30.73 38.06 -48.76
C THR A 161 30.42 37.30 -50.04
N VAL A 162 29.42 37.75 -50.78
CA VAL A 162 29.06 37.19 -52.09
C VAL A 162 29.99 37.84 -53.12
N PRO A 163 30.89 37.10 -53.80
CA PRO A 163 31.61 37.63 -54.95
C PRO A 163 30.65 37.78 -56.13
N ARG A 164 30.83 38.87 -56.88
CA ARG A 164 29.99 39.30 -58.01
C ARG A 164 30.45 38.68 -59.31
#